data_AF-X1MUR8-F1
#
_entry.id   AF-X1MUR8-F1
#
_cell.length_a   1.000
_cell.length_b   1.000
_cell.length_c   1.000
_cell.angle_alpha   90.00
_cell.angle_beta   90.00
_cell.angle_gamma   90.00
#
_symmetry.space_group_name_H-M   'P 1'
#
loop_
_entity.id
_entity.type
_entity.pdbx_description
1 polymer ?
#
loop_
_entity_poly.entity_id
_entity_poly.type
_entity_poly.pdbx_seq_one_letter_code
_entity_poly.pdbx_strand_id
1 'polypeptide(L)'
;MEFENLNERGGVIGAMERMYQRSKIQLESLYYERLKHSGKLPVIGVNTFLSSEGSPTIIPDEVTRATTEEKKYQVEMLNKLHAGNKEKTGGLLANLKQTVKNNKNIFECLMEVTKYCSLGQITEALFEVGGQYRRNM
;
A
#
# COMPACT_ATOMS: atom_id res chain seq x y z
N MET A 1 -30.38 -1.45 5.42
CA MET A 1 -29.54 -0.41 4.77
C MET A 1 -28.06 -0.76 5.00
N GLU A 2 -27.12 -0.42 4.11
CA GLU A 2 -25.72 -0.93 4.24
C GLU A 2 -25.02 -0.53 5.53
N PHE A 3 -25.30 0.66 6.07
CA PHE A 3 -24.75 1.07 7.36
C PHE A 3 -25.24 0.21 8.54
N GLU A 4 -26.46 -0.32 8.50
CA GLU A 4 -26.98 -1.24 9.52
C GLU A 4 -26.23 -2.57 9.47
N ASN A 5 -25.94 -3.08 8.26
CA ASN A 5 -25.15 -4.30 8.07
C ASN A 5 -23.77 -4.17 8.74
N LEU A 6 -23.13 -3.00 8.63
CA LEU A 6 -21.86 -2.73 9.30
C LEU A 6 -22.05 -2.60 10.81
N ASN A 7 -23.10 -1.91 11.26
CA ASN A 7 -23.36 -1.71 12.69
C ASN A 7 -23.58 -3.04 13.44
N GLU A 8 -24.35 -3.96 12.86
CA GLU A 8 -24.60 -5.32 13.39
C GLU A 8 -23.31 -6.16 13.52
N ARG A 9 -22.25 -5.78 12.81
CA ARG A 9 -20.96 -6.48 12.81
C ARG A 9 -19.93 -5.83 13.74
N GLY A 10 -20.35 -4.90 14.60
CA GLY A 10 -19.46 -4.15 15.48
C GLY A 10 -18.82 -2.94 14.77
N GLY A 11 -19.56 -2.32 13.86
CA GLY A 11 -19.08 -1.20 13.05
C GLY A 11 -18.03 -1.62 12.03
N VAL A 12 -17.28 -0.65 11.52
CA VAL A 12 -16.31 -0.86 10.42
C VAL A 12 -15.18 -1.81 10.84
N ILE A 13 -14.64 -1.66 12.06
CA ILE A 13 -13.53 -2.48 12.56
C ILE A 13 -13.96 -3.94 12.74
N GLY A 14 -15.09 -4.18 13.40
CA GLY A 14 -15.61 -5.56 13.57
C GLY A 14 -16.00 -6.20 12.23
N ALA A 15 -16.52 -5.42 11.27
CA ALA A 15 -16.76 -5.89 9.92
C ALA A 15 -15.45 -6.27 9.19
N MET A 16 -14.37 -5.51 9.40
CA MET A 16 -13.04 -5.81 8.83
C MET A 16 -12.43 -7.09 9.42
N GLU A 17 -12.60 -7.34 10.72
CA GLU A 17 -12.16 -8.59 11.36
C GLU A 17 -12.85 -9.82 10.76
N ARG A 18 -14.12 -9.68 10.37
CA ARG A 18 -14.90 -10.72 9.67
C ARG A 18 -14.75 -10.68 8.14
N MET A 19 -13.84 -9.84 7.63
CA MET A 19 -13.58 -9.61 6.20
C MET A 19 -14.79 -9.22 5.35
N TYR A 20 -15.85 -8.69 5.96
CA TYR A 20 -17.12 -8.43 5.29
C TYR A 20 -16.96 -7.53 4.06
N GLN A 21 -16.28 -6.39 4.21
CA GLN A 21 -16.08 -5.45 3.11
C GLN A 21 -15.24 -6.08 1.99
N ARG A 22 -14.17 -6.82 2.35
CA ARG A 22 -13.29 -7.48 1.38
C ARG A 22 -14.06 -8.52 0.57
N SER A 23 -14.80 -9.40 1.24
CA SER A 23 -15.61 -10.43 0.57
C SER A 23 -16.68 -9.80 -0.32
N LYS A 24 -17.34 -8.73 0.13
CA LYS A 24 -18.35 -8.04 -0.67
C LYS A 24 -17.75 -7.42 -1.93
N ILE A 25 -16.61 -6.73 -1.82
CA ILE A 25 -15.89 -6.18 -2.99
C ILE A 25 -15.52 -7.29 -3.97
N GLN A 26 -15.02 -8.42 -3.47
CA GLN A 26 -14.65 -9.57 -4.31
C GLN A 26 -15.88 -10.18 -5.00
N LEU A 27 -16.99 -10.34 -4.30
CA LEU A 27 -18.24 -10.87 -4.86
C LEU A 27 -18.80 -9.96 -5.95
N GLU A 28 -18.83 -8.65 -5.72
CA GLU A 28 -19.30 -7.68 -6.71
C GLU A 28 -18.36 -7.61 -7.93
N SER A 29 -17.04 -7.70 -7.70
CA SER A 29 -16.06 -7.79 -8.79
C SER A 29 -16.27 -9.06 -9.63
N LEU A 30 -16.49 -10.20 -8.99
CA LEU A 30 -16.80 -11.46 -9.69
C LEU A 30 -18.13 -11.38 -10.44
N TYR A 31 -19.15 -10.75 -9.85
CA TYR A 31 -20.44 -10.55 -10.50
C TYR A 31 -20.30 -9.68 -11.75
N TYR A 32 -19.60 -8.56 -11.65
CA TYR A 32 -19.29 -7.69 -12.78
C TYR A 32 -18.55 -8.44 -13.90
N GLU A 33 -17.48 -9.17 -13.55
CA GLU A 33 -16.72 -9.94 -14.55
C GLU A 33 -17.58 -11.04 -15.19
N ARG A 34 -18.46 -11.71 -14.45
CA ARG A 34 -19.42 -12.67 -15.03
C ARG A 34 -20.38 -12.00 -16.00
N LEU A 35 -20.92 -10.82 -15.67
CA LEU A 35 -21.81 -10.10 -16.57
C LEU A 35 -21.09 -9.64 -17.84
N LYS A 36 -19.86 -9.13 -17.70
CA LYS A 36 -18.99 -8.75 -18.81
C LYS A 36 -18.65 -9.95 -19.70
N HIS A 37 -18.24 -11.08 -19.14
CA HIS A 37 -17.91 -12.27 -19.93
C HIS A 37 -19.14 -12.92 -20.57
N SER A 38 -20.30 -12.90 -19.91
CA SER A 38 -21.55 -13.44 -20.47
C SER A 38 -22.22 -12.54 -21.50
N GLY A 39 -21.72 -11.31 -21.71
CA GLY A 39 -22.33 -10.33 -22.63
C GLY A 39 -23.59 -9.65 -22.09
N LYS A 40 -24.07 -10.01 -20.89
CA LYS A 40 -25.23 -9.39 -20.25
C LYS A 40 -24.98 -7.92 -19.89
N LEU A 41 -23.72 -7.58 -19.59
CA LEU A 41 -23.28 -6.20 -19.48
C LEU A 41 -22.55 -5.82 -20.79
N PRO A 42 -23.15 -4.98 -21.65
CA PRO A 42 -22.52 -4.59 -22.90
C PRO A 42 -21.32 -3.67 -22.65
N VAL A 43 -20.15 -4.07 -23.14
CA VAL A 43 -18.91 -3.29 -23.13
C VAL A 43 -18.40 -3.18 -24.56
N ILE A 44 -18.52 -1.98 -25.12
CA ILE A 44 -18.18 -1.65 -26.51
C ILE A 44 -16.69 -1.93 -26.77
N GLY A 45 -16.40 -2.66 -27.84
CA GLY A 45 -15.03 -3.02 -28.21
C GLY A 45 -14.42 -4.16 -27.38
N VAL A 46 -15.17 -4.72 -26.42
CA VAL A 46 -14.70 -5.83 -25.57
C VAL A 46 -15.57 -7.08 -25.75
N ASN A 47 -16.89 -6.97 -25.60
CA ASN A 47 -17.81 -8.12 -25.76
C ASN A 47 -18.96 -7.87 -26.76
N THR A 48 -19.12 -6.63 -27.21
CA THR A 48 -20.11 -6.23 -28.22
C THR A 48 -19.53 -5.10 -29.08
N PHE A 49 -20.07 -4.90 -30.29
CA PHE A 49 -19.55 -3.96 -31.29
C PHE A 49 -18.05 -4.18 -31.55
N LEU A 50 -17.66 -5.43 -31.79
CA LEU A 50 -16.28 -5.80 -32.11
C LEU A 50 -15.95 -5.43 -33.56
N SER A 51 -14.73 -4.94 -33.79
CA SER A 51 -14.21 -4.74 -35.15
C SER A 51 -14.03 -6.09 -35.86
N SER A 52 -14.31 -6.13 -37.16
CA SER A 52 -14.07 -7.29 -38.03
C SER A 52 -12.59 -7.66 -38.14
N GLU A 53 -11.69 -6.73 -37.85
CA GLU A 53 -10.23 -6.91 -37.84
C GLU A 53 -9.71 -7.43 -36.48
N GLY A 54 -10.61 -7.63 -35.50
CA GLY A 54 -10.27 -7.90 -34.11
C GLY A 54 -9.91 -6.64 -33.32
N SER A 55 -9.50 -6.81 -32.07
CA SER A 55 -9.00 -5.72 -31.22
C SER A 55 -7.49 -5.94 -31.00
N PRO A 56 -6.62 -5.49 -31.91
CA PRO A 56 -5.18 -5.63 -31.71
C PRO A 56 -4.78 -4.83 -30.45
N THR A 57 -4.09 -5.51 -29.53
CA THR A 57 -3.53 -4.81 -28.37
C THR A 57 -2.43 -3.90 -28.88
N ILE A 58 -2.63 -2.58 -28.79
CA ILE A 58 -1.60 -1.60 -29.11
C ILE A 58 -0.55 -1.72 -28.00
N ILE A 59 0.56 -2.39 -28.29
CA ILE A 59 1.71 -2.40 -27.39
C ILE A 59 2.32 -1.00 -27.51
N PRO A 60 2.39 -0.22 -26.42
CA PRO A 60 3.01 1.09 -26.47
C PRO A 60 4.48 0.94 -26.89
N ASP A 61 4.92 1.76 -27.85
CA ASP A 61 6.31 1.76 -28.32
C ASP A 61 7.29 2.14 -27.19
N GLU A 62 6.84 2.93 -26.23
CA GLU A 62 7.60 3.35 -25.06
C GLU A 62 6.88 3.00 -23.76
N VAL A 63 7.61 2.37 -22.84
CA VAL A 63 7.16 2.16 -21.46
C VAL A 63 8.08 2.93 -20.53
N THR A 64 7.53 3.91 -19.81
CA THR A 64 8.31 4.64 -18.80
C THR A 64 8.71 3.69 -17.67
N ARG A 65 10.01 3.44 -17.54
CA ARG A 65 10.61 2.64 -16.48
C ARG A 65 11.80 3.38 -15.89
N ALA A 66 12.06 3.18 -14.61
CA ALA A 66 13.25 3.72 -13.97
C ALA A 66 14.53 3.14 -14.60
N THR A 67 15.46 4.02 -14.94
CA THR A 67 16.75 3.69 -15.53
C THR A 67 17.69 3.04 -14.50
N THR A 68 18.79 2.47 -14.95
CA THR A 68 19.77 1.85 -14.03
C THR A 68 20.52 2.93 -13.25
N GLU A 69 20.75 4.07 -13.89
CA GLU A 69 21.42 5.26 -13.38
C GLU A 69 20.63 5.85 -12.22
N GLU A 70 19.31 6.03 -12.38
CA GLU A 70 18.42 6.49 -11.31
C GLU A 70 18.43 5.56 -10.10
N LYS A 71 18.42 4.24 -10.32
CA LYS A 71 18.48 3.25 -9.23
C LYS A 71 19.80 3.33 -8.47
N LYS A 72 20.93 3.40 -9.19
CA LYS A 72 22.26 3.55 -8.57
C LYS A 72 22.36 4.86 -7.78
N TYR A 73 21.86 5.94 -8.35
CA TYR A 73 21.82 7.24 -7.68
C TYR A 73 21.06 7.18 -6.34
N GLN A 74 19.90 6.53 -6.30
CA GLN A 74 19.15 6.37 -5.05
C GLN A 74 19.92 5.57 -3.99
N VAL A 75 20.61 4.50 -4.39
CA VAL A 75 21.44 3.69 -3.48
C VAL A 75 22.62 4.51 -2.94
N GLU A 76 23.30 5.26 -3.79
CA GLU A 76 24.40 6.14 -3.39
C GLU A 76 23.95 7.23 -2.43
N MET A 77 22.82 7.89 -2.71
CA MET A 77 22.23 8.90 -1.84
C MET A 77 21.86 8.31 -0.47
N LEU A 78 21.30 7.11 -0.44
CA LEU A 78 20.99 6.40 0.81
C LEU A 78 22.25 6.12 1.63
N ASN A 79 23.31 5.62 0.99
CA ASN A 79 24.58 5.35 1.65
C ASN A 79 25.21 6.62 2.22
N LYS A 80 25.13 7.75 1.48
CA LYS A 80 25.60 9.06 1.96
C LYS A 80 24.79 9.56 3.16
N LEU A 81 23.47 9.40 3.13
CA LEU A 81 22.60 9.73 4.26
C LEU A 81 22.98 8.93 5.52
N HIS A 82 23.19 7.62 5.36
CA HIS A 82 23.58 6.74 6.47
C HIS A 82 24.96 7.09 7.03
N ALA A 83 25.94 7.36 6.16
CA ALA A 83 27.28 7.74 6.57
C ALA A 83 27.29 9.10 7.29
N GLY A 84 26.60 10.10 6.76
CA GLY A 84 26.57 11.46 7.29
C GLY A 84 25.87 11.60 8.65
N ASN A 85 24.93 10.69 8.96
CA ASN A 85 24.11 10.77 10.17
C ASN A 85 24.37 9.65 11.20
N LYS A 86 25.38 8.82 10.97
CA LYS A 86 25.66 7.59 11.75
C LYS A 86 25.62 7.79 13.28
N GLU A 87 26.17 8.90 13.76
CA GLU A 87 26.24 9.21 15.20
C GLU A 87 24.87 9.54 15.82
N LYS A 88 23.98 10.20 15.06
CA LYS A 88 22.65 10.62 15.54
C LYS A 88 21.60 9.52 15.42
N THR A 89 21.69 8.70 14.38
CA THR A 89 20.68 7.70 14.01
C THR A 89 20.34 6.75 15.16
N GLY A 90 21.34 6.20 15.85
CA GLY A 90 21.11 5.23 16.92
C GLY A 90 20.26 5.80 18.06
N GLY A 91 20.60 7.00 18.54
CA GLY A 91 19.86 7.68 19.61
C GLY A 91 18.45 8.08 19.20
N LEU A 92 18.28 8.60 17.98
CA LEU A 92 16.96 9.00 17.45
C LEU A 92 16.02 7.80 17.30
N LEU A 93 16.49 6.69 16.75
CA LEU A 93 15.67 5.48 16.59
C LEU A 93 15.35 4.84 17.95
N ALA A 94 16.26 4.88 18.92
CA ALA A 94 15.99 4.41 20.28
C ALA A 94 14.90 5.27 20.96
N ASN A 95 14.97 6.60 20.81
CA ASN A 95 13.95 7.51 21.33
C ASN A 95 12.58 7.29 20.66
N LEU A 96 12.56 7.05 19.35
CA LEU A 96 11.34 6.70 18.62
C LEU A 96 10.70 5.43 19.21
N LYS A 97 11.48 4.37 19.38
CA LYS A 97 11.02 3.11 20.00
C LYS A 97 10.48 3.34 21.41
N GLN A 98 11.14 4.16 22.21
CA GLN A 98 10.69 4.47 23.57
C GLN A 98 9.40 5.29 23.58
N THR A 99 9.24 6.22 22.63
CA THR A 99 8.02 7.02 22.44
C THR A 99 6.82 6.12 22.17
N VAL A 100 6.98 5.12 21.29
CA VAL A 100 5.94 4.10 21.01
C VAL A 100 5.61 3.29 22.26
N LYS A 101 6.63 2.74 22.94
CA LYS A 101 6.43 1.91 24.16
C LYS A 101 5.74 2.67 25.29
N ASN A 102 5.95 3.98 25.37
CA ASN A 102 5.35 4.86 26.36
C ASN A 102 4.00 5.43 25.92
N ASN A 103 3.44 4.98 24.79
CA ASN A 103 2.18 5.46 24.22
C ASN A 103 2.11 7.00 24.07
N LYS A 104 3.24 7.61 23.68
CA LYS A 104 3.36 9.05 23.44
C LYS A 104 3.08 9.39 21.95
N ASN A 105 3.01 10.68 21.63
CA ASN A 105 2.82 11.14 20.26
C ASN A 105 4.03 10.75 19.38
N ILE A 106 3.82 9.74 18.52
CA ILE A 106 4.85 9.23 17.61
C ILE A 106 5.17 10.26 16.53
N PHE A 107 4.17 10.98 16.02
CA PHE A 107 4.34 11.91 14.91
C PHE A 107 5.27 13.09 15.27
N GLU A 108 5.17 13.59 16.49
CA GLU A 108 6.09 14.62 17.01
C GLU A 108 7.54 14.14 16.98
N CYS A 109 7.80 12.88 17.40
CA CYS A 109 9.14 12.30 17.31
C CYS A 109 9.60 12.12 15.86
N LEU A 110 8.70 11.74 14.95
CA LEU A 110 9.01 11.58 13.52
C LEU A 110 9.47 12.89 12.86
N MET A 111 8.98 14.05 13.31
CA MET A 111 9.44 15.36 12.80
C MET A 111 10.95 15.56 12.96
N GLU A 112 11.56 14.96 13.98
CA GLU A 112 13.01 15.02 14.21
C GLU A 112 13.74 13.85 13.54
N VAL A 113 13.21 12.63 13.68
CA VAL A 113 13.85 11.41 13.17
C VAL A 113 14.02 11.44 11.64
N THR A 114 13.03 11.96 10.92
CA THR A 114 13.02 12.01 9.44
C THR A 114 14.09 12.92 8.84
N LYS A 115 14.68 13.83 9.63
CA LYS A 115 15.81 14.68 9.18
C LYS A 115 17.11 13.89 9.01
N TYR A 116 17.24 12.76 9.69
CA TYR A 116 18.51 12.05 9.83
C TYR A 116 18.44 10.56 9.45
N CYS A 117 17.27 9.93 9.61
CA CYS A 117 17.07 8.51 9.38
C CYS A 117 16.31 8.27 8.08
N SER A 118 16.64 7.19 7.37
CA SER A 118 15.90 6.79 6.17
C SER A 118 14.54 6.19 6.49
N LEU A 119 13.64 6.16 5.51
CA LEU A 119 12.32 5.52 5.62
C LEU A 119 12.42 4.07 6.10
N GLY A 120 13.40 3.31 5.59
CA GLY A 120 13.63 1.92 5.99
C GLY A 120 14.06 1.78 7.45
N GLN A 121 14.98 2.64 7.93
CA GLN A 121 15.42 2.64 9.32
C GLN A 121 14.28 2.94 10.29
N ILE A 122 13.41 3.89 9.94
CA ILE A 122 12.24 4.27 10.73
C ILE A 122 11.23 3.12 10.76
N THR A 123 10.91 2.55 9.59
CA THR A 123 9.96 1.46 9.47
C THR A 123 10.39 0.24 10.29
N GLU A 124 11.65 -0.17 10.17
CA GLU A 124 12.17 -1.32 10.91
C GLU A 124 12.13 -1.08 12.43
N ALA A 125 12.53 0.11 12.88
CA ALA A 125 12.45 0.47 14.29
C ALA A 125 11.01 0.43 14.83
N LEU A 126 10.02 0.84 14.02
CA LEU A 126 8.61 0.75 14.39
C LEU A 126 8.09 -0.69 14.36
N PHE A 127 8.57 -1.56 13.46
CA PHE A 127 8.20 -2.98 13.44
C PHE A 127 8.65 -3.72 14.70
N GLU A 128 9.82 -3.40 15.25
CA GLU A 128 10.31 -4.00 16.50
C GLU A 128 9.40 -3.76 17.71
N VAL A 129 8.64 -2.65 17.72
CA VAL A 129 7.83 -2.23 18.89
C VAL A 129 6.32 -2.20 18.64
N GLY A 130 5.89 -2.02 17.39
CA GLY A 130 4.49 -1.94 16.98
C GLY A 130 3.99 -3.17 16.22
N GLY A 131 4.89 -4.10 15.89
CA GLY A 131 4.59 -5.27 15.08
C GLY A 131 4.41 -4.95 13.59
N GLN A 132 4.11 -6.00 12.82
CA GLN A 132 3.88 -5.91 11.38
C GLN A 132 2.43 -6.27 11.08
N TYR A 133 1.87 -5.63 10.05
CA TYR A 133 0.55 -6.01 9.56
C TYR A 133 0.56 -7.46 9.09
N ARG A 134 -0.27 -8.30 9.71
CA ARG A 134 -0.50 -9.68 9.27
C ARG A 134 -1.64 -9.69 8.26
N ARG A 135 -1.38 -10.22 7.07
CA ARG A 135 -2.45 -10.47 6.09
C ARG A 135 -3.41 -11.51 6.67
N ASN A 136 -4.65 -11.11 6.90
CA ASN A 136 -5.73 -12.05 7.15
C ASN A 136 -6.10 -12.70 5.80
N MET A 137 -6.02 -14.03 5.71
CA MET A 137 -6.55 -14.81 4.58
C MET A 137 -7.97 -15.25 4.88
#